data_AF-A0A956WRI4-F1
#
_entry.id   AF-A0A956WRI4-F1
#
_cell.length_a   1.000
_cell.length_b   1.000
_cell.length_c   1.000
_cell.angle_alpha   90.00
_cell.angle_beta   90.00
_cell.angle_gamma   90.00
#
_symmetry.space_group_name_H-M   'P 1'
#
loop_
_entity.id
_entity.type
_entity.pdbx_description
1 polymer ?
#
loop_
_entity_poly.entity_id
_entity_poly.type
_entity_poly.pdbx_seq_one_letter_code
_entity_poly.pdbx_strand_id
1 'polypeptide(L)'
;MSIGLWGLAGLFAAMLINRAADCWLNPARLSCGVTRHPRRTQLVVLGVPAIFILLSWPDPLSHNLPAACLMSAVMVLLAVIDWEQRRVPNIIVLPATAVALALAWAGGALLSSAAAAALAFAFFLALHALGRRLFGPGALGMGDVKLAALIGAVFGVEHVVYALGLGVLLAGAAAAGLLATGRAQRGDTLPFGHFMALAAVFVLPAAIWRL
;
A
#
# COMPACT_ATOMS: atom_id res chain seq x y z
N MET A 1 -17.87 -11.64 13.53
CA MET A 1 -17.29 -10.78 14.58
C MET A 1 -18.08 -9.48 14.63
N SER A 2 -18.18 -8.79 15.77
CA SER A 2 -18.80 -7.46 15.84
C SER A 2 -17.86 -6.38 15.28
N ILE A 3 -18.39 -5.23 14.88
CA ILE A 3 -17.61 -4.08 14.40
C ILE A 3 -16.56 -3.65 15.45
N GLY A 4 -16.91 -3.70 16.74
CA GLY A 4 -15.98 -3.40 17.84
C GLY A 4 -14.77 -4.36 17.89
N LEU A 5 -14.99 -5.65 17.61
CA LEU A 5 -13.89 -6.63 17.53
C LEU A 5 -12.97 -6.36 16.34
N TRP A 6 -13.50 -5.90 15.20
CA TRP A 6 -12.69 -5.48 14.07
C TRP A 6 -11.86 -4.23 14.38
N GLY A 7 -12.41 -3.27 15.13
CA GLY A 7 -11.64 -2.13 15.63
C GLY A 7 -10.47 -2.54 16.55
N LEU A 8 -10.70 -3.48 17.46
CA LEU A 8 -9.64 -4.03 18.33
C LEU A 8 -8.58 -4.80 17.53
N ALA A 9 -8.99 -5.61 16.55
CA ALA A 9 -8.08 -6.28 15.64
C ALA A 9 -7.24 -5.27 14.84
N GLY A 10 -7.85 -4.16 14.40
CA GLY A 10 -7.15 -3.06 13.75
C GLY A 10 -6.15 -2.36 14.68
N LEU A 11 -6.47 -2.20 15.96
CA LEU A 11 -5.54 -1.62 16.95
C LEU A 11 -4.34 -2.52 17.17
N PHE A 12 -4.58 -3.82 17.28
CA PHE A 12 -3.51 -4.82 17.35
C PHE A 12 -2.63 -4.79 16.09
N ALA A 13 -3.24 -4.76 14.90
CA ALA A 13 -2.52 -4.61 13.64
C ALA A 13 -1.70 -3.31 13.59
N ALA A 14 -2.23 -2.19 14.09
CA ALA A 14 -1.52 -0.92 14.17
C ALA A 14 -0.25 -1.01 15.04
N MET A 15 -0.31 -1.72 16.16
CA MET A 15 0.85 -1.97 17.02
C MET A 15 1.91 -2.80 16.30
N LEU A 16 1.49 -3.85 15.58
CA LEU A 16 2.40 -4.68 14.78
C LEU A 16 3.05 -3.88 13.65
N ILE A 17 2.30 -3.03 12.93
CA ILE A 17 2.82 -2.17 11.86
C ILE A 17 3.88 -1.23 12.41
N ASN A 18 3.58 -0.52 13.51
CA ASN A 18 4.54 0.38 14.15
C ASN A 18 5.82 -0.36 14.59
N ARG A 19 5.67 -1.54 15.23
CA ARG A 19 6.81 -2.36 15.65
C ARG A 19 7.64 -2.87 14.47
N ALA A 20 6.99 -3.31 13.40
CA ALA A 20 7.67 -3.79 12.19
C ALA A 20 8.45 -2.66 11.49
N ALA A 21 7.84 -1.47 11.36
CA ALA A 21 8.50 -0.30 10.80
C ALA A 21 9.72 0.14 11.62
N ASP A 22 9.61 0.16 12.95
CA ASP A 22 10.68 0.59 13.85
C ASP A 22 11.84 -0.42 13.94
N CYS A 23 11.55 -1.73 13.92
CA CYS A 23 12.53 -2.76 14.32
C CYS A 23 13.06 -3.65 13.18
N TRP A 24 12.24 -3.97 12.18
CA TRP A 24 12.61 -5.01 11.20
C TRP A 24 13.35 -4.46 9.99
N LEU A 25 13.09 -3.21 9.62
CA LEU A 25 13.60 -2.64 8.37
C LEU A 25 14.53 -1.45 8.57
N ASN A 26 14.63 -0.94 9.80
CA ASN A 26 15.56 0.13 10.14
C ASN A 26 16.97 -0.45 10.43
N PRO A 27 18.04 -0.02 9.73
CA PRO A 27 19.40 -0.50 9.97
C PRO A 27 19.93 -0.18 11.38
N ALA A 28 19.33 0.76 12.12
CA ALA A 28 19.67 1.06 13.51
C ALA A 28 19.02 0.06 14.50
N ARG A 29 19.39 -1.23 14.40
CA ARG A 29 18.83 -2.35 15.20
C ARG A 29 18.89 -2.15 16.72
N LEU A 30 19.81 -1.30 17.22
CA LEU A 30 20.06 -1.08 18.65
C LEU A 30 19.05 -0.14 19.35
N SER A 31 18.03 0.37 18.65
CA SER A 31 16.99 1.25 19.24
C SER A 31 15.55 0.79 18.98
N CYS A 32 15.35 -0.52 18.82
CA CYS A 32 14.02 -1.10 18.60
C CYS A 32 13.10 -0.82 19.82
N GLY A 33 11.94 -0.21 19.58
CA GLY A 33 10.92 0.05 20.60
C GLY A 33 10.85 1.48 21.14
N VAL A 34 11.78 2.36 20.77
CA VAL A 34 11.65 3.81 21.04
C VAL A 34 10.95 4.44 19.84
N THR A 35 9.74 4.96 20.03
CA THR A 35 8.98 5.65 18.96
C THR A 35 9.74 6.89 18.50
N ARG A 36 10.51 6.77 17.40
CA ARG A 36 11.25 7.89 16.81
C ARG A 36 10.33 8.91 16.14
N HIS A 37 9.11 8.48 15.77
CA HIS A 37 8.13 9.30 15.06
C HIS A 37 6.76 9.26 15.76
N PRO A 38 6.51 10.13 16.76
CA PRO A 38 5.27 10.11 17.53
C PRO A 38 4.05 10.39 16.65
N ARG A 39 4.17 11.29 15.66
CA ARG A 39 3.08 11.59 14.72
C ARG A 39 2.70 10.38 13.85
N ARG A 40 3.68 9.66 13.28
CA ARG A 40 3.42 8.43 12.52
C ARG A 40 2.70 7.40 13.40
N THR A 41 3.20 7.20 14.62
CA THR A 41 2.62 6.25 15.56
C THR A 41 1.15 6.56 15.83
N GLN A 42 0.83 7.82 16.13
CA GLN A 42 -0.54 8.29 16.34
C GLN A 42 -1.42 8.07 15.09
N LEU A 43 -0.92 8.43 13.91
CA LEU A 43 -1.66 8.26 12.64
C LEU A 43 -1.96 6.79 12.35
N VAL A 44 -1.01 5.87 12.58
CA VAL A 44 -1.22 4.43 12.36
C VAL A 44 -2.16 3.84 13.42
N VAL A 45 -1.99 4.21 14.70
CA VAL A 45 -2.83 3.75 15.82
C VAL A 45 -4.28 4.19 15.68
N LEU A 46 -4.54 5.37 15.10
CA LEU A 46 -5.91 5.84 14.86
C LEU A 46 -6.43 5.37 13.50
N GLY A 47 -5.59 5.40 12.47
CA GLY A 47 -5.99 5.14 11.08
C GLY A 47 -6.34 3.68 10.82
N VAL A 48 -5.53 2.71 11.29
CA VAL A 48 -5.75 1.30 10.98
C VAL A 48 -7.04 0.75 11.62
N PRO A 49 -7.35 1.02 12.91
CA PRO A 49 -8.66 0.67 13.46
C PRO A 49 -9.83 1.32 12.72
N ALA A 50 -9.69 2.60 12.34
CA ALA A 50 -10.73 3.30 11.58
C ALA A 50 -10.97 2.66 10.21
N ILE A 51 -9.90 2.25 9.50
CA ILE A 51 -9.99 1.50 8.25
C ILE A 51 -10.73 0.17 8.49
N PHE A 52 -10.38 -0.60 9.52
CA PHE A 52 -11.01 -1.89 9.78
C PHE A 52 -12.49 -1.74 10.13
N ILE A 53 -12.83 -0.72 10.93
CA ILE A 53 -14.22 -0.37 11.25
C ILE A 53 -14.97 -0.03 9.97
N LEU A 54 -14.41 0.83 9.12
CA LEU A 54 -15.03 1.26 7.85
C LEU A 54 -15.26 0.08 6.91
N LEU A 55 -14.28 -0.83 6.79
CA LEU A 55 -14.39 -2.04 5.98
C LEU A 55 -15.46 -2.99 6.52
N SER A 56 -15.61 -3.09 7.84
CA SER A 56 -16.60 -3.95 8.50
C SER A 56 -18.01 -3.36 8.56
N TRP A 57 -18.17 -2.06 8.27
CA TRP A 57 -19.43 -1.33 8.44
C TRP A 57 -20.59 -1.87 7.59
N PRO A 58 -20.40 -2.21 6.29
CA PRO A 58 -21.50 -2.69 5.46
C PRO A 58 -21.96 -4.10 5.84
N ASP A 59 -21.02 -5.01 6.07
CA ASP A 59 -21.28 -6.36 6.55
C ASP A 59 -20.08 -6.89 7.37
N PRO A 60 -20.17 -6.92 8.71
CA PRO A 60 -19.07 -7.33 9.59
C PRO A 60 -18.84 -8.85 9.62
N LEU A 61 -19.71 -9.63 8.99
CA LEU A 61 -19.62 -11.09 8.90
C LEU A 61 -19.15 -11.59 7.53
N SER A 62 -18.82 -10.68 6.62
CA SER A 62 -18.43 -11.06 5.27
C SER A 62 -17.15 -11.90 5.28
N HIS A 63 -17.16 -12.97 4.48
CA HIS A 63 -16.05 -13.91 4.37
C HIS A 63 -14.78 -13.27 3.77
N ASN A 64 -14.93 -12.18 3.00
CA ASN A 64 -13.83 -11.43 2.39
C ASN A 64 -13.21 -10.37 3.31
N LEU A 65 -13.88 -10.00 4.40
CA LEU A 65 -13.43 -8.96 5.32
C LEU A 65 -12.06 -9.25 5.98
N PRO A 66 -11.73 -10.49 6.41
CA PRO A 66 -10.39 -10.78 6.93
C PRO A 66 -9.29 -10.51 5.89
N ALA A 67 -9.52 -10.91 4.63
CA ALA A 67 -8.59 -10.68 3.53
C ALA A 67 -8.41 -9.17 3.24
N ALA A 68 -9.50 -8.42 3.24
CA ALA A 68 -9.51 -6.97 3.12
C ALA A 68 -8.69 -6.27 4.23
N CYS A 69 -8.95 -6.63 5.48
CA CYS A 69 -8.25 -6.11 6.64
C CYS A 69 -6.75 -6.45 6.58
N LEU A 70 -6.39 -7.67 6.17
CA LEU A 70 -5.01 -8.07 5.96
C LEU A 70 -4.33 -7.22 4.86
N MET A 71 -4.94 -7.13 3.67
CA MET A 71 -4.35 -6.39 2.54
C MET A 71 -4.23 -4.90 2.82
N SER A 72 -5.24 -4.28 3.46
CA SER A 72 -5.15 -2.88 3.89
C SER A 72 -4.03 -2.67 4.91
N ALA A 73 -3.86 -3.56 5.89
CA ALA A 73 -2.75 -3.48 6.84
C ALA A 73 -1.38 -3.59 6.16
N VAL A 74 -1.22 -4.50 5.18
CA VAL A 74 0.01 -4.60 4.38
C VAL A 74 0.26 -3.30 3.60
N MET A 75 -0.77 -2.73 2.97
CA MET A 75 -0.63 -1.48 2.23
C MET A 75 -0.24 -0.32 3.14
N VAL A 76 -0.85 -0.19 4.32
CA VAL A 76 -0.47 0.83 5.30
C VAL A 76 0.99 0.64 5.76
N LEU A 77 1.42 -0.60 6.01
CA LEU A 77 2.81 -0.89 6.37
C LEU A 77 3.79 -0.46 5.26
N LEU A 78 3.51 -0.82 4.00
CA LEU A 78 4.32 -0.42 2.86
C LEU A 78 4.33 1.10 2.67
N ALA A 79 3.18 1.77 2.87
CA ALA A 79 3.08 3.22 2.81
C ALA A 79 3.95 3.93 3.86
N VAL A 80 3.99 3.38 5.08
CA VAL A 80 4.83 3.89 6.17
C VAL A 80 6.31 3.69 5.86
N ILE A 81 6.70 2.48 5.42
CA ILE A 81 8.10 2.17 5.08
C ILE A 81 8.58 3.05 3.91
N ASP A 82 7.76 3.25 2.88
CA ASP A 82 8.13 4.09 1.75
C ASP A 82 8.27 5.57 2.15
N TRP A 83 7.38 6.05 3.01
CA TRP A 83 7.44 7.42 3.53
C TRP A 83 8.73 7.70 4.31
N GLU A 84 9.15 6.77 5.16
CA GLU A 84 10.31 6.95 6.03
C GLU A 84 11.64 6.57 5.37
N GLN A 85 11.65 5.51 4.57
CA GLN A 85 12.87 4.85 4.09
C GLN A 85 13.02 4.87 2.57
N ARG A 86 12.02 5.36 1.82
CA ARG A 86 11.99 5.38 0.34
C ARG A 86 12.28 4.01 -0.27
N ARG A 87 11.71 2.96 0.33
CA ARG A 87 11.95 1.56 -0.01
C ARG A 87 10.65 0.77 0.02
N VAL A 88 10.54 -0.18 -0.91
CA VAL A 88 9.46 -1.18 -0.92
C VAL A 88 10.09 -2.57 -0.80
N PRO A 89 10.08 -3.20 0.39
CA PRO A 89 10.86 -4.40 0.66
C PRO A 89 10.21 -5.67 0.08
N ASN A 90 10.98 -6.44 -0.68
CA ASN A 90 10.51 -7.68 -1.33
C ASN A 90 9.99 -8.72 -0.33
N ILE A 91 10.55 -8.76 0.89
CA ILE A 91 10.13 -9.69 1.95
C ILE A 91 8.67 -9.47 2.40
N ILE A 92 8.10 -8.30 2.10
CA ILE A 92 6.68 -8.00 2.36
C ILE A 92 5.88 -8.13 1.06
N VAL A 93 6.36 -7.50 -0.02
CA VAL A 93 5.60 -7.44 -1.27
C VAL A 93 5.39 -8.81 -1.89
N LEU A 94 6.44 -9.63 -2.01
CA LEU A 94 6.32 -10.92 -2.71
C LEU A 94 5.38 -11.88 -1.98
N PRO A 95 5.49 -12.09 -0.65
CA PRO A 95 4.51 -12.90 0.07
C PRO A 95 3.11 -12.32 0.01
N ALA A 96 2.95 -11.01 0.13
CA ALA A 96 1.63 -10.37 0.02
C ALA A 96 1.00 -10.59 -1.37
N THR A 97 1.78 -10.51 -2.45
CA THR A 97 1.29 -10.77 -3.81
C THR A 97 0.88 -12.23 -3.96
N ALA A 98 1.67 -13.17 -3.42
CA ALA A 98 1.32 -14.58 -3.43
C ALA A 98 0.01 -14.86 -2.66
N VAL A 99 -0.15 -14.25 -1.48
CA VAL A 99 -1.39 -14.36 -0.68
C VAL A 99 -2.58 -13.76 -1.45
N ALA A 100 -2.43 -12.58 -2.07
CA ALA A 100 -3.49 -11.95 -2.86
C ALA A 100 -3.93 -12.85 -4.03
N LEU A 101 -2.99 -13.46 -4.75
CA LEU A 101 -3.30 -14.40 -5.83
C LEU A 101 -3.94 -15.70 -5.32
N ALA A 102 -3.51 -16.21 -4.17
CA ALA A 102 -4.11 -17.40 -3.55
C ALA A 102 -5.56 -17.13 -3.13
N LEU A 103 -5.85 -15.95 -2.59
CA LEU A 103 -7.20 -15.50 -2.27
C LEU A 103 -8.05 -15.33 -3.54
N ALA A 104 -7.49 -14.73 -4.58
CA ALA A 104 -8.17 -14.60 -5.87
C ALA A 104 -8.45 -15.98 -6.51
N TRP A 105 -7.57 -16.96 -6.33
CA TRP A 105 -7.80 -18.33 -6.77
C TRP A 105 -8.95 -18.99 -6.00
N ALA A 106 -8.98 -18.84 -4.68
CA ALA A 106 -10.07 -19.35 -3.85
C ALA A 106 -11.44 -18.72 -4.21
N GLY A 107 -11.44 -17.44 -4.61
CA GLY A 107 -12.63 -16.72 -5.08
C GLY A 107 -12.94 -16.87 -6.58
N GLY A 108 -12.20 -17.70 -7.34
CA GLY A 108 -12.44 -17.90 -8.77
C GLY A 108 -12.03 -16.74 -9.70
N ALA A 109 -11.35 -15.72 -9.17
CA ALA A 109 -10.90 -14.53 -9.89
C ALA A 109 -9.42 -14.55 -10.30
N LEU A 110 -8.73 -15.69 -10.18
CA LEU A 110 -7.27 -15.80 -10.41
C LEU A 110 -6.82 -15.20 -11.74
N LEU A 111 -7.52 -15.48 -12.83
CA LEU A 111 -7.12 -14.98 -14.15
C LEU A 111 -7.17 -13.45 -14.20
N SER A 112 -8.21 -12.84 -13.64
CA SER A 112 -8.36 -11.38 -13.53
C SER A 112 -7.24 -10.77 -12.69
N SER A 113 -6.99 -11.30 -11.49
CA SER A 113 -5.94 -10.81 -10.60
C SER A 113 -4.53 -11.01 -11.18
N ALA A 114 -4.25 -12.16 -11.79
CA ALA A 114 -2.96 -12.44 -12.41
C ALA A 114 -2.72 -11.56 -13.63
N ALA A 115 -3.72 -11.37 -14.49
CA ALA A 115 -3.64 -10.48 -15.64
C ALA A 115 -3.40 -9.03 -15.19
N ALA A 116 -4.16 -8.55 -14.20
CA ALA A 116 -3.98 -7.20 -13.65
C ALA A 116 -2.60 -7.00 -13.01
N ALA A 117 -2.11 -7.98 -12.24
CA ALA A 117 -0.78 -7.95 -11.66
C ALA A 117 0.31 -7.88 -12.75
N ALA A 118 0.21 -8.71 -13.79
CA ALA A 118 1.16 -8.74 -14.89
C ALA A 118 1.13 -7.45 -15.73
N LEU A 119 -0.06 -6.94 -16.06
CA LEU A 119 -0.23 -5.70 -16.81
C LEU A 119 0.27 -4.49 -16.02
N ALA A 120 -0.08 -4.39 -14.72
CA ALA A 120 0.40 -3.32 -13.86
C ALA A 120 1.93 -3.36 -13.71
N PHE A 121 2.50 -4.55 -13.51
CA PHE A 121 3.95 -4.73 -13.46
C PHE A 121 4.61 -4.29 -14.77
N ALA A 122 4.13 -4.77 -15.92
CA ALA A 122 4.70 -4.46 -17.23
C ALA A 122 4.60 -2.95 -17.53
N PHE A 123 3.46 -2.33 -17.23
CA PHE A 123 3.25 -0.89 -17.42
C PHE A 123 4.21 -0.06 -16.56
N PHE A 124 4.28 -0.32 -15.26
CA PHE A 124 5.20 0.41 -14.37
C PHE A 124 6.66 0.11 -14.66
N LEU A 125 6.99 -1.09 -15.14
CA LEU A 125 8.35 -1.43 -15.59
C LEU A 125 8.74 -0.61 -16.83
N ALA A 126 7.82 -0.43 -17.78
CA ALA A 126 8.03 0.43 -18.93
C ALA A 126 8.22 1.89 -18.49
N LEU A 127 7.40 2.40 -17.56
CA LEU A 127 7.58 3.72 -16.98
C LEU A 127 8.92 3.87 -16.24
N HIS A 128 9.35 2.84 -15.51
CA HIS A 128 10.65 2.82 -14.84
C HIS A 128 11.79 2.92 -15.85
N ALA A 129 11.76 2.10 -16.89
CA ALA A 129 12.79 2.08 -17.92
C ALA A 129 12.83 3.40 -18.71
N LEU A 130 11.67 3.94 -19.08
CA LEU A 130 11.57 5.22 -19.79
C LEU A 130 12.01 6.39 -18.91
N GLY A 131 11.51 6.45 -17.68
CA GLY A 131 11.86 7.49 -16.71
C GLY A 131 13.37 7.50 -16.42
N ARG A 132 13.98 6.32 -16.27
CA ARG A 132 15.44 6.20 -16.09
C ARG A 132 16.24 6.72 -17.28
N ARG A 133 15.73 6.52 -18.51
CA ARG A 133 16.39 7.02 -19.74
C ARG A 133 16.24 8.53 -19.90
N LEU A 134 15.07 9.10 -19.57
CA LEU A 134 14.77 10.51 -19.78
C LEU A 134 15.25 11.43 -18.64
N PHE A 135 15.11 10.99 -17.40
CA PHE A 135 15.36 11.81 -16.20
C PHE A 135 16.53 11.29 -15.34
N GLY A 136 17.14 10.18 -15.75
CA GLY A 136 18.28 9.59 -15.06
C GLY A 136 17.90 8.67 -13.88
N PRO A 137 18.89 8.23 -13.10
CA PRO A 137 18.66 7.38 -11.93
C PRO A 137 17.82 8.13 -10.88
N GLY A 138 16.72 7.51 -10.42
CA GLY A 138 15.86 8.05 -9.36
C GLY A 138 14.46 8.49 -9.80
N ALA A 139 14.13 8.44 -11.10
CA ALA A 139 12.82 8.87 -11.61
C ALA A 139 11.63 8.04 -11.07
N LEU A 140 11.75 6.71 -11.07
CA LEU A 140 10.77 5.77 -10.53
C LEU A 140 11.52 4.58 -9.94
N GLY A 141 11.10 4.06 -8.79
CA GLY A 141 11.78 2.94 -8.14
C GLY A 141 11.33 1.58 -8.69
N MET A 142 12.22 0.58 -8.69
CA MET A 142 11.82 -0.81 -8.94
C MET A 142 10.86 -1.35 -7.85
N GLY A 143 10.85 -0.71 -6.67
CA GLY A 143 9.87 -0.97 -5.63
C GLY A 143 8.45 -0.64 -6.06
N ASP A 144 8.26 0.49 -6.74
CA ASP A 144 6.94 0.94 -7.24
C ASP A 144 6.36 -0.03 -8.26
N VAL A 145 7.22 -0.59 -9.13
CA VAL A 145 6.83 -1.60 -10.13
C VAL A 145 6.25 -2.85 -9.46
N LYS A 146 6.87 -3.30 -8.35
CA LYS A 146 6.41 -4.48 -7.61
C LYS A 146 5.15 -4.19 -6.80
N LEU A 147 5.06 -2.98 -6.23
CA LEU A 147 3.86 -2.54 -5.53
C LEU A 147 2.67 -2.44 -6.50
N ALA A 148 2.88 -1.95 -7.72
CA ALA A 148 1.84 -1.93 -8.75
C ALA A 148 1.35 -3.36 -9.09
N ALA A 149 2.25 -4.33 -9.16
CA ALA A 149 1.88 -5.74 -9.34
C ALA A 149 1.04 -6.29 -8.18
N LEU A 150 1.41 -5.98 -6.94
CA LEU A 150 0.63 -6.33 -5.75
C LEU A 150 -0.76 -5.70 -5.80
N ILE A 151 -0.86 -4.40 -6.14
CA ILE A 151 -2.16 -3.72 -6.30
C ILE A 151 -2.99 -4.40 -7.40
N GLY A 152 -2.38 -4.74 -8.54
CA GLY A 152 -3.05 -5.50 -9.59
C GLY A 152 -3.57 -6.86 -9.10
N ALA A 153 -2.80 -7.59 -8.31
CA ALA A 153 -3.21 -8.87 -7.75
C ALA A 153 -4.41 -8.74 -6.78
N VAL A 154 -4.45 -7.67 -5.99
CA VAL A 154 -5.52 -7.40 -5.02
C VAL A 154 -6.82 -6.97 -5.70
N PHE A 155 -6.73 -6.11 -6.73
CA PHE A 155 -7.89 -5.43 -7.31
C PHE A 155 -8.45 -6.07 -8.58
N GLY A 156 -7.69 -6.95 -9.24
CA GLY A 156 -8.08 -7.50 -10.54
C GLY A 156 -8.18 -6.42 -11.63
N VAL A 157 -8.58 -6.82 -12.85
CA VAL A 157 -8.59 -5.91 -14.01
C VAL A 157 -9.62 -4.80 -13.86
N GLU A 158 -10.67 -5.04 -13.09
CA GLU A 158 -11.78 -4.10 -12.91
C GLU A 158 -11.36 -2.85 -12.12
N HIS A 159 -10.61 -3.03 -11.03
CA HIS A 159 -10.36 -1.96 -10.08
C HIS A 159 -8.91 -1.47 -10.05
N VAL A 160 -7.98 -2.18 -10.70
CA VAL A 160 -6.56 -1.82 -10.73
C VAL A 160 -6.32 -0.42 -11.29
N VAL A 161 -7.08 -0.02 -12.32
CA VAL A 161 -6.92 1.31 -12.95
C VAL A 161 -7.33 2.42 -12.00
N TYR A 162 -8.40 2.24 -11.20
CA TYR A 162 -8.82 3.23 -10.22
C TYR A 162 -7.80 3.34 -9.08
N ALA A 163 -7.30 2.22 -8.56
CA ALA A 163 -6.32 2.22 -7.47
C ALA A 163 -4.99 2.86 -7.91
N LEU A 164 -4.43 2.45 -9.04
CA LEU A 164 -3.17 3.00 -9.56
C LEU A 164 -3.33 4.42 -10.08
N GLY A 165 -4.42 4.72 -10.78
CA GLY A 165 -4.72 6.05 -11.29
C GLY A 165 -4.87 7.07 -10.17
N LEU A 166 -5.64 6.75 -9.12
CA LEU A 166 -5.75 7.61 -7.95
C LEU A 166 -4.39 7.78 -7.25
N GLY A 167 -3.59 6.72 -7.15
CA GLY A 167 -2.23 6.79 -6.61
C GLY A 167 -1.33 7.76 -7.37
N VAL A 168 -1.32 7.68 -8.71
CA VAL A 168 -0.58 8.60 -9.58
C VAL A 168 -1.06 10.04 -9.41
N LEU A 169 -2.39 10.25 -9.37
CA LEU A 169 -2.98 11.59 -9.18
C LEU A 169 -2.61 12.19 -7.82
N LEU A 170 -2.69 11.41 -6.74
CA LEU A 170 -2.31 11.87 -5.39
C LEU A 170 -0.81 12.20 -5.31
N ALA A 171 0.04 11.36 -5.88
CA ALA A 171 1.48 11.61 -5.95
C ALA A 171 1.80 12.89 -6.75
N GLY A 172 1.15 13.06 -7.90
CA GLY A 172 1.31 14.25 -8.76
C GLY A 172 0.82 15.53 -8.08
N ALA A 173 -0.34 15.48 -7.39
CA ALA A 173 -0.85 16.61 -6.63
C ALA A 173 0.07 17.00 -5.47
N ALA A 174 0.60 16.01 -4.74
CA ALA A 174 1.57 16.24 -3.67
C ALA A 174 2.87 16.84 -4.20
N ALA A 175 3.41 16.32 -5.32
CA ALA A 175 4.59 16.86 -5.98
C ALA A 175 4.38 18.31 -6.43
N ALA A 176 3.25 18.60 -7.09
CA ALA A 176 2.91 19.93 -7.55
C ALA A 176 2.77 20.92 -6.39
N GLY A 177 2.11 20.53 -5.29
CA GLY A 177 1.97 21.37 -4.10
C GLY A 177 3.31 21.65 -3.40
N LEU A 178 4.20 20.66 -3.33
CA LEU A 178 5.54 20.85 -2.75
C LEU A 178 6.41 21.78 -3.60
N LEU A 179 6.36 21.65 -4.93
CA LEU A 179 7.04 22.55 -5.86
C LEU A 179 6.46 23.98 -5.78
N ALA A 180 5.13 24.13 -5.76
CA ALA A 180 4.47 25.42 -5.68
C ALA A 180 4.75 26.15 -4.37
N THR A 181 4.90 25.42 -3.26
CA THR A 181 5.25 26.00 -1.95
C THR A 181 6.76 26.18 -1.74
N GLY A 182 7.59 25.84 -2.73
CA GLY A 182 9.06 25.92 -2.64
C GLY A 182 9.68 24.96 -1.63
N ARG A 183 8.92 23.96 -1.16
CA ARG A 183 9.37 22.96 -0.19
C ARG A 183 10.09 21.76 -0.82
N ALA A 184 10.03 21.66 -2.15
CA ALA A 184 10.80 20.70 -2.95
C ALA A 184 11.39 21.41 -4.18
N GLN A 185 12.51 20.90 -4.66
CA GLN A 185 13.15 21.32 -5.90
C GLN A 185 12.94 20.28 -7.00
N ARG A 186 13.13 20.69 -8.27
CA ARG A 186 13.09 19.75 -9.40
C ARG A 186 14.22 18.73 -9.23
N GLY A 187 13.85 17.45 -9.23
CA GLY A 187 14.78 16.35 -9.01
C GLY A 187 14.68 15.71 -7.61
N ASP A 188 13.94 16.32 -6.68
CA ASP A 188 13.68 15.71 -5.38
C ASP A 188 12.81 14.46 -5.51
N THR A 189 13.20 13.40 -4.80
CA THR A 189 12.50 12.12 -4.82
C THR A 189 11.36 12.07 -3.80
N LEU A 190 10.15 11.91 -4.30
CA LEU A 190 8.91 11.78 -3.54
C LEU A 190 8.58 10.29 -3.30
N PRO A 191 8.00 9.88 -2.15
CA PRO A 191 7.64 8.49 -1.90
C PRO A 191 6.40 8.15 -2.73
N PHE A 192 6.61 7.70 -3.95
CA PHE A 192 5.53 7.41 -4.88
C PHE A 192 4.69 6.21 -4.42
N GLY A 193 5.35 5.17 -3.90
CA GLY A 193 4.71 3.98 -3.33
C GLY A 193 3.76 4.29 -2.17
N HIS A 194 4.07 5.29 -1.35
CA HIS A 194 3.19 5.76 -0.28
C HIS A 194 1.80 6.16 -0.80
N PHE A 195 1.75 7.01 -1.84
CA PHE A 195 0.48 7.48 -2.40
C PHE A 195 -0.28 6.37 -3.12
N MET A 196 0.42 5.46 -3.81
CA MET A 196 -0.21 4.28 -4.41
C MET A 196 -0.85 3.37 -3.37
N ALA A 197 -0.15 3.09 -2.27
CA ALA A 197 -0.66 2.23 -1.21
C ALA A 197 -1.86 2.86 -0.48
N LEU A 198 -1.85 4.18 -0.22
CA LEU A 198 -3.00 4.88 0.35
C LEU A 198 -4.20 4.90 -0.61
N ALA A 199 -3.96 5.13 -1.90
CA ALA A 199 -5.01 5.05 -2.91
C ALA A 199 -5.63 3.65 -2.98
N ALA A 200 -4.80 2.61 -2.91
CA ALA A 200 -5.26 1.22 -2.83
C ALA A 200 -6.16 1.02 -1.60
N VAL A 201 -5.75 1.44 -0.40
CA VAL A 201 -6.59 1.35 0.81
C VAL A 201 -7.93 2.06 0.62
N PHE A 202 -7.94 3.22 -0.03
CA PHE A 202 -9.15 4.00 -0.27
C PHE A 202 -10.12 3.32 -1.25
N VAL A 203 -9.60 2.68 -2.31
CA VAL A 203 -10.41 1.98 -3.33
C VAL A 203 -10.87 0.59 -2.85
N LEU A 204 -10.18 0.00 -1.86
CA LEU A 204 -10.43 -1.34 -1.36
C LEU A 204 -11.90 -1.65 -1.00
N PRO A 205 -12.65 -0.77 -0.29
CA PRO A 205 -14.06 -1.03 0.03
C PRO A 205 -14.93 -1.27 -1.20
N ALA A 206 -14.63 -0.64 -2.34
CA ALA A 206 -15.41 -0.83 -3.57
C ALA A 206 -15.13 -2.19 -4.23
N ALA A 207 -13.93 -2.74 -4.04
CA ALA A 207 -13.50 -4.00 -4.64
C ALA A 207 -13.91 -5.24 -3.81
N ILE A 208 -13.95 -5.12 -2.47
CA ILE A 208 -14.19 -6.24 -1.54
C ILE A 208 -15.52 -6.95 -1.73
N TRP A 209 -16.57 -6.20 -2.07
CA TRP A 209 -17.94 -6.73 -2.16
C TRP A 209 -18.23 -7.48 -3.47
N ARG A 210 -17.21 -7.64 -4.33
CA ARG A 210 -17.34 -8.27 -5.65
C ARG A 210 -16.42 -9.48 -5.84
N LEU A 211 -15.55 -9.76 -4.87
CA LEU A 211 -14.80 -11.02 -4.74
C LEU A 211 -15.67 -12.09 -4.10
#